data_AF-A0A7W0ZEB5-F1
#
_entry.id   AF-A0A7W0ZEB5-F1
#
_cell.length_a   1.000
_cell.length_b   1.000
_cell.length_c   1.000
_cell.angle_alpha   90.00
_cell.angle_beta   90.00
_cell.angle_gamma   90.00
#
_symmetry.space_group_name_H-M   'P 1'
#
loop_
_entity.id
_entity.type
_entity.pdbx_description
1 polymer ?
#
loop_
_entity_poly.entity_id
_entity_poly.type
_entity_poly.pdbx_seq_one_letter_code
_entity_poly.pdbx_strand_id
1 'polypeptide(L)'
;WNTRCAAGPCDWKRIRDTGGPGASTTAIAVNRDTIYAAWCFPGSGCNPGQGFEFDSGIDTNYGGRWHTVNAPNLPNRYINQVTVDPKDPAHVYAVYGAFSRRWIPGAGVGHVFESSNGGRTWRDISGNLPDIPADDLLLWKDKLVLATDSNVYIAERNDPSAWTRFGRRLPKSATWDLTPSPDGSYIVAATHGRGLWSINFPK
;
A
#
# COMPACT_ATOMS: atom_id res chain seq x y z
N TRP A 1 21.27 -3.18 4.85
CA TRP A 1 21.48 -4.39 3.99
C TRP A 1 22.93 -4.89 4.02
N ASN A 2 23.36 -5.54 5.10
CA ASN A 2 24.74 -6.03 5.25
C ASN A 2 24.75 -7.58 5.24
N THR A 3 24.15 -8.18 4.21
CA THR A 3 24.28 -9.63 3.97
C THR A 3 25.70 -9.88 3.44
N ARG A 4 26.68 -9.80 4.33
CA ARG A 4 28.03 -10.28 4.05
C ARG A 4 27.99 -11.79 4.20
N CYS A 5 27.95 -12.50 3.08
CA CYS A 5 28.14 -13.94 3.09
C CYS A 5 29.60 -14.19 3.47
N ALA A 6 29.84 -14.58 4.72
CA ALA A 6 31.15 -15.08 5.11
C ALA A 6 31.31 -16.49 4.51
N ALA A 7 32.24 -16.65 3.56
CA ALA A 7 32.81 -17.90 3.00
C ALA A 7 31.92 -19.14 2.74
N GLY A 8 30.59 -19.03 2.86
CA GLY A 8 29.61 -20.08 2.68
C GLY A 8 28.43 -19.61 1.81
N PRO A 9 27.48 -20.52 1.48
CA PRO A 9 26.39 -20.22 0.58
C PRO A 9 25.48 -19.13 1.16
N CYS A 10 25.20 -18.12 0.35
CA CYS A 10 24.18 -17.13 0.67
C CYS A 10 22.81 -17.82 0.65
N ASP A 11 22.11 -17.85 1.77
CA ASP A 11 20.79 -18.46 1.88
C ASP A 11 19.77 -17.52 2.51
N TRP A 12 18.50 -17.77 2.24
CA TRP A 12 17.37 -17.00 2.74
C TRP A 12 17.26 -17.15 4.26
N LYS A 13 17.10 -16.02 4.95
CA LYS A 13 16.86 -15.99 6.39
C LYS A 13 15.50 -15.39 6.64
N ARG A 14 14.68 -16.11 7.43
CA ARG A 14 13.43 -15.56 7.93
C ARG A 14 13.74 -14.42 8.90
N ILE A 15 13.28 -13.22 8.59
CA ILE A 15 13.48 -12.03 9.44
C ILE A 15 12.24 -11.65 10.27
N ARG A 16 11.05 -12.13 9.88
CA ARG A 16 9.78 -11.90 10.57
C ARG A 16 8.75 -12.98 10.23
N ASP A 17 7.87 -13.27 11.19
CA ASP A 17 6.61 -14.00 11.03
C ASP A 17 5.47 -12.98 11.01
N THR A 18 4.75 -12.86 9.90
CA THR A 18 3.70 -11.85 9.67
C THR A 18 2.31 -12.47 9.82
N GLY A 19 1.93 -12.84 11.05
CA GLY A 19 0.59 -13.37 11.35
C GLY A 19 0.50 -14.89 11.56
N GLY A 20 1.63 -15.60 11.66
CA GLY A 20 1.65 -17.03 11.98
C GLY A 20 1.34 -17.95 10.79
N PRO A 21 1.17 -19.27 11.04
CA PRO A 21 0.93 -20.25 9.97
C PRO A 21 -0.31 -19.90 9.13
N GLY A 22 -0.10 -19.81 7.81
CA GLY A 22 -1.15 -19.48 6.84
C GLY A 22 -1.22 -18.00 6.48
N ALA A 23 -0.74 -17.09 7.32
CA ALA A 23 -0.77 -15.67 7.00
C ALA A 23 -0.05 -15.38 5.68
N SER A 24 -0.66 -14.54 4.85
CA SER A 24 -0.12 -14.10 3.58
C SER A 24 0.40 -12.69 3.73
N THR A 25 1.67 -12.47 3.40
CA THR A 25 2.22 -11.11 3.27
C THR A 25 1.71 -10.54 1.96
N THR A 26 0.95 -9.44 2.03
CA THR A 26 0.23 -8.88 0.88
C THR A 26 1.00 -7.74 0.22
N ALA A 27 1.77 -6.99 0.99
CA ALA A 27 2.59 -5.90 0.49
C ALA A 27 3.84 -5.70 1.34
N ILE A 28 4.90 -5.14 0.74
CA ILE A 28 6.15 -4.82 1.40
C ILE A 28 6.69 -3.48 0.93
N ALA A 29 7.12 -2.65 1.88
CA ALA A 29 7.81 -1.39 1.62
C ALA A 29 9.14 -1.36 2.38
N VAL A 30 10.19 -0.89 1.70
CA VAL A 30 11.54 -0.87 2.24
C VAL A 30 12.15 0.53 2.07
N ASN A 31 12.64 1.11 3.17
CA ASN A 31 13.50 2.29 3.16
C ASN A 31 14.72 2.06 4.06
N ARG A 32 15.90 1.93 3.45
CA ARG A 32 17.15 1.55 4.13
C ARG A 32 16.90 0.29 4.96
N ASP A 33 17.14 0.34 6.27
CA ASP A 33 16.94 -0.80 7.17
C ASP A 33 15.51 -0.87 7.75
N THR A 34 14.64 0.09 7.42
CA THR A 34 13.21 0.07 7.82
C THR A 34 12.37 -0.68 6.80
N ILE A 35 11.53 -1.59 7.28
CA ILE A 35 10.64 -2.43 6.50
C ILE A 35 9.23 -2.31 7.08
N TYR A 36 8.24 -2.19 6.21
CA TYR A 36 6.82 -2.39 6.53
C TYR A 36 6.32 -3.58 5.71
N ALA A 37 5.61 -4.49 6.35
CA ALA A 37 5.03 -5.66 5.71
C ALA A 37 3.56 -5.76 6.09
N ALA A 38 2.68 -5.58 5.12
CA ALA A 38 1.25 -5.81 5.31
C ALA A 38 0.95 -7.30 5.19
N TRP A 39 -0.05 -7.77 5.93
CA TRP A 39 -0.41 -9.17 5.97
C TRP A 39 -1.91 -9.35 6.21
N CYS A 40 -2.38 -10.54 5.87
CA CYS A 40 -3.73 -11.00 6.13
C CYS A 40 -3.72 -12.47 6.57
N PHE A 41 -4.64 -12.83 7.46
CA PHE A 41 -4.84 -14.20 7.89
C PHE A 41 -5.84 -14.91 6.95
N PRO A 42 -5.52 -16.12 6.45
CA PRO A 42 -6.21 -16.74 5.33
C PRO A 42 -7.40 -17.60 5.77
N GLY A 43 -7.88 -17.52 7.01
CA GLY A 43 -9.08 -18.26 7.44
C GLY A 43 -10.26 -18.11 6.47
N SER A 44 -10.22 -17.05 5.66
CA SER A 44 -11.13 -16.70 4.57
C SER A 44 -10.47 -16.51 3.18
N GLY A 45 -9.22 -16.92 2.97
CA GLY A 45 -8.45 -16.58 1.76
C GLY A 45 -8.14 -15.07 1.67
N CYS A 46 -7.96 -14.44 2.83
CA CYS A 46 -7.80 -12.99 2.98
C CYS A 46 -9.00 -12.16 2.48
N ASN A 47 -10.21 -12.68 2.64
CA ASN A 47 -11.42 -11.96 2.27
C ASN A 47 -12.37 -11.82 3.48
N PRO A 48 -12.58 -10.62 4.03
CA PRO A 48 -13.41 -10.45 5.24
C PRO A 48 -14.88 -10.84 5.00
N GLY A 49 -15.29 -12.04 5.38
CA GLY A 49 -16.62 -12.59 5.10
C GLY A 49 -17.37 -13.04 6.35
N GLN A 50 -18.69 -13.22 6.22
CA GLN A 50 -19.51 -13.81 7.29
C GLN A 50 -19.13 -15.29 7.44
N GLY A 51 -18.63 -15.69 8.61
CA GLY A 51 -18.41 -17.10 8.98
C GLY A 51 -16.95 -17.58 9.00
N PHE A 52 -15.97 -16.73 8.68
CA PHE A 52 -14.55 -17.08 8.75
C PHE A 52 -13.77 -16.02 9.53
N GLU A 53 -12.77 -16.46 10.30
CA GLU A 53 -11.84 -15.55 10.96
C GLU A 53 -11.00 -14.81 9.91
N PHE A 54 -11.07 -13.48 9.94
CA PHE A 54 -10.25 -12.60 9.11
C PHE A 54 -9.57 -11.58 10.02
N ASP A 55 -8.26 -11.48 9.85
CA ASP A 55 -7.46 -10.43 10.47
C ASP A 55 -6.44 -9.92 9.45
N SER A 56 -6.04 -8.67 9.61
CA SER A 56 -5.06 -8.02 8.76
C SER A 56 -4.30 -6.97 9.56
N GLY A 57 -3.06 -6.73 9.16
CA GLY A 57 -2.22 -5.81 9.88
C GLY A 57 -0.97 -5.43 9.11
N ILE A 58 -0.17 -4.59 9.76
CA ILE A 58 1.14 -4.16 9.26
C ILE A 58 2.16 -4.47 10.35
N ASP A 59 3.20 -5.19 9.99
CA ASP A 59 4.38 -5.38 10.83
C ASP A 59 5.50 -4.47 10.36
N THR A 60 6.23 -3.87 11.30
CA THR A 60 7.38 -3.02 10.97
C THR A 60 8.51 -3.17 11.96
N ASN A 61 9.72 -2.91 11.49
CA ASN A 61 10.90 -2.76 12.34
C ASN A 61 11.29 -1.29 12.58
N TYR A 62 10.43 -0.33 12.21
CA TYR A 62 10.63 1.08 12.54
C TYR A 62 10.86 1.25 14.05
N GLY A 63 11.85 2.06 14.45
CA GLY A 63 12.29 2.13 15.84
C GLY A 63 13.24 0.99 16.28
N GLY A 64 13.77 0.21 15.32
CA GLY A 64 14.91 -0.69 15.51
C GLY A 64 14.56 -2.12 15.92
N ARG A 65 13.27 -2.45 16.10
CA ARG A 65 12.81 -3.82 16.40
C ARG A 65 11.48 -4.11 15.73
N TRP A 66 11.32 -5.35 15.31
CA TRP A 66 10.05 -5.83 14.76
C TRP A 66 8.92 -5.75 15.78
N HIS A 67 7.79 -5.21 15.37
CA HIS A 67 6.54 -5.19 16.10
C HIS A 67 5.36 -5.09 15.13
N THR A 68 4.18 -5.48 15.59
CA THR A 68 2.93 -5.23 14.88
C THR A 68 2.47 -3.82 15.17
N VAL A 69 2.04 -3.11 14.12
CA VAL A 69 1.47 -1.78 14.22
C VAL A 69 0.14 -1.84 14.98
N ASN A 70 0.03 -1.07 16.05
CA ASN A 70 -1.24 -0.88 16.75
C ASN A 70 -2.02 0.27 16.10
N ALA A 71 -2.99 -0.06 15.24
CA ALA A 71 -3.74 0.92 14.48
C ALA A 71 -5.26 0.67 14.58
N PRO A 72 -5.91 1.08 15.69
CA PRO A 72 -7.32 0.82 15.92
C PRO A 72 -8.26 1.52 14.93
N ASN A 73 -7.75 2.52 14.20
CA ASN A 73 -8.49 3.27 13.19
C ASN A 73 -8.22 2.80 11.75
N LEU A 74 -7.30 1.85 11.55
CA LEU A 74 -7.14 1.19 10.27
C LEU A 74 -8.25 0.13 10.09
N PRO A 75 -8.88 0.08 8.91
CA PRO A 75 -9.86 -0.96 8.61
C PRO A 75 -9.25 -2.36 8.68
N ASN A 76 -9.99 -3.31 9.25
CA ASN A 76 -9.67 -4.73 9.13
C ASN A 76 -10.16 -5.23 7.74
N ARG A 77 -9.37 -4.95 6.71
CA ARG A 77 -9.61 -5.32 5.29
C ARG A 77 -8.28 -5.63 4.59
N TYR A 78 -8.36 -6.24 3.42
CA TYR A 78 -7.17 -6.54 2.62
C TYR A 78 -6.38 -5.28 2.29
N ILE A 79 -5.10 -5.28 2.70
CA ILE A 79 -4.15 -4.20 2.43
C ILE A 79 -3.39 -4.58 1.15
N ASN A 80 -3.70 -3.89 0.05
CA ASN A 80 -3.10 -4.14 -1.27
C ASN A 80 -1.68 -3.61 -1.37
N GLN A 81 -1.42 -2.45 -0.75
CA GLN A 81 -0.12 -1.79 -0.86
C GLN A 81 0.28 -1.08 0.43
N VAL A 82 1.58 -1.08 0.68
CA VAL A 82 2.23 -0.16 1.62
C VAL A 82 3.30 0.62 0.90
N THR A 83 3.41 1.92 1.17
CA THR A 83 4.40 2.78 0.52
C THR A 83 5.12 3.61 1.57
N VAL A 84 6.44 3.51 1.64
CA VAL A 84 7.27 4.29 2.57
C VAL A 84 7.91 5.46 1.83
N ASP A 85 7.94 6.64 2.43
CA ASP A 85 8.64 7.78 1.87
C ASP A 85 10.15 7.51 1.84
N PRO A 86 10.82 7.56 0.67
CA PRO A 86 12.26 7.32 0.59
C PRO A 86 13.09 8.34 1.39
N LYS A 87 12.55 9.55 1.62
CA LYS A 87 13.23 10.62 2.37
C LYS A 87 12.98 10.53 3.87
N ASP A 88 11.89 9.91 4.31
CA ASP A 88 11.53 9.78 5.72
C ASP A 88 10.92 8.39 6.03
N PRO A 89 11.66 7.47 6.66
CA PRO A 89 11.14 6.13 6.98
C PRO A 89 10.00 6.13 8.01
N ALA A 90 9.73 7.26 8.69
CA ALA A 90 8.57 7.41 9.56
C ALA A 90 7.28 7.69 8.79
N HIS A 91 7.39 8.15 7.56
CA HIS A 91 6.28 8.53 6.72
C HIS A 91 5.87 7.37 5.81
N VAL A 92 4.69 6.82 6.04
CA VAL A 92 4.22 5.58 5.41
C VAL A 92 2.73 5.66 5.08
N TYR A 93 2.35 5.00 4.00
CA TYR A 93 0.99 4.90 3.50
C TYR A 93 0.53 3.44 3.46
N ALA A 94 -0.77 3.23 3.63
CA ALA A 94 -1.43 1.94 3.48
C ALA A 94 -2.65 2.09 2.56
N VAL A 95 -2.82 1.13 1.65
CA VAL A 95 -3.85 1.13 0.60
C VAL A 95 -4.73 -0.11 0.72
N TYR A 96 -6.04 0.08 0.62
CA TYR A 96 -7.04 -0.98 0.79
C TYR A 96 -7.72 -1.40 -0.51
N GLY A 97 -7.60 -2.70 -0.81
CA GLY A 97 -8.01 -3.36 -2.05
C GLY A 97 -9.46 -3.81 -2.14
N ALA A 98 -10.36 -3.26 -1.32
CA ALA A 98 -11.75 -3.65 -1.31
C ALA A 98 -12.64 -2.43 -1.12
N PHE A 99 -13.91 -2.55 -1.52
CA PHE A 99 -14.95 -1.59 -1.15
C PHE A 99 -15.05 -1.46 0.38
N SER A 100 -15.57 -0.34 0.84
CA SER A 100 -15.96 -0.15 2.23
C SER A 100 -16.95 -1.23 2.66
N ARG A 101 -16.77 -1.81 3.86
CA ARG A 101 -17.63 -2.90 4.38
C ARG A 101 -18.23 -2.51 5.73
N ARG A 102 -19.04 -1.45 5.72
CA ARG A 102 -19.62 -0.83 6.94
C ARG A 102 -20.46 -1.80 7.80
N TRP A 103 -20.96 -2.87 7.20
CA TRP A 103 -21.77 -3.90 7.88
C TRP A 103 -20.93 -5.03 8.52
N ILE A 104 -19.62 -5.04 8.31
CA ILE A 104 -18.70 -5.99 8.96
C ILE A 104 -17.96 -5.24 10.08
N PRO A 105 -18.07 -5.70 11.35
CA PRO A 105 -17.34 -5.09 12.46
C PRO A 105 -15.84 -4.94 12.15
N GLY A 106 -15.31 -3.74 12.35
CA GLY A 106 -13.90 -3.40 12.09
C GLY A 106 -13.52 -3.16 10.63
N ALA A 107 -14.31 -3.58 9.65
CA ALA A 107 -13.94 -3.46 8.23
C ALA A 107 -14.09 -2.03 7.66
N GLY A 108 -14.83 -1.14 8.34
CA GLY A 108 -14.73 0.32 8.17
C GLY A 108 -14.98 0.89 6.75
N VAL A 109 -14.42 2.08 6.54
CA VAL A 109 -14.47 2.87 5.28
C VAL A 109 -13.08 3.37 4.90
N GLY A 110 -12.94 3.97 3.72
CA GLY A 110 -11.69 4.59 3.25
C GLY A 110 -10.80 3.63 2.43
N HIS A 111 -9.82 4.17 1.72
CA HIS A 111 -8.93 3.43 0.83
C HIS A 111 -7.46 3.76 1.00
N VAL A 112 -7.13 4.98 1.44
CA VAL A 112 -5.74 5.42 1.58
C VAL A 112 -5.56 6.04 2.95
N PHE A 113 -4.59 5.52 3.70
CA PHE A 113 -4.26 5.96 5.04
C PHE A 113 -2.79 6.37 5.10
N GLU A 114 -2.50 7.43 5.84
CA GLU A 114 -1.16 8.00 5.99
C GLU A 114 -0.76 8.02 7.47
N SER A 115 0.50 7.72 7.73
CA SER A 115 1.13 7.86 9.04
C SER A 115 2.45 8.60 8.89
N SER A 116 2.71 9.58 9.77
CA SER A 116 3.96 10.35 9.82
C SER A 116 4.83 10.00 11.02
N ASN A 117 4.55 8.89 11.71
CA ASN A 117 5.23 8.48 12.94
C ASN A 117 5.49 6.97 13.02
N GLY A 118 5.73 6.37 11.85
CA GLY A 118 6.09 4.98 11.69
C GLY A 118 4.95 4.01 11.95
N GLY A 119 3.71 4.42 11.62
CA GLY A 119 2.51 3.61 11.78
C GLY A 119 1.86 3.69 13.16
N ARG A 120 2.33 4.51 14.10
CA ARG A 120 1.72 4.61 15.44
C ARG A 120 0.32 5.22 15.42
N THR A 121 0.11 6.19 14.54
CA THR A 121 -1.21 6.79 14.29
C THR A 121 -1.41 6.95 12.80
N TRP A 122 -2.64 6.75 12.34
CA TRP A 122 -3.00 6.86 10.93
C TRP A 122 -4.07 7.93 10.72
N ARG A 123 -4.04 8.60 9.58
CA ARG A 123 -5.07 9.52 9.11
C ARG A 123 -5.66 8.94 7.82
N ASP A 124 -6.99 8.87 7.75
CA ASP A 124 -7.67 8.59 6.48
C ASP A 124 -7.50 9.81 5.55
N ILE A 125 -6.86 9.60 4.41
CA ILE A 125 -6.65 10.62 3.37
C ILE A 125 -7.45 10.31 2.10
N SER A 126 -8.46 9.44 2.18
CA SER A 126 -9.31 9.09 1.05
C SER A 126 -10.09 10.29 0.51
N GLY A 127 -10.45 11.24 1.39
CA GLY A 127 -11.01 12.53 1.01
C GLY A 127 -12.21 12.42 0.06
N ASN A 128 -12.06 12.95 -1.15
CA ASN A 128 -13.09 12.95 -2.20
C ASN A 128 -13.03 11.73 -3.15
N LEU A 129 -12.24 10.70 -2.86
CA LEU A 129 -12.22 9.48 -3.66
C LEU A 129 -13.60 8.80 -3.65
N PRO A 130 -14.02 8.22 -4.79
CA PRO A 130 -15.15 7.29 -4.78
C PRO A 130 -14.79 6.01 -3.99
N ASP A 131 -15.80 5.32 -3.47
CA ASP A 131 -15.63 4.03 -2.80
C ASP A 131 -15.31 2.94 -3.85
N ILE A 132 -14.02 2.80 -4.19
CA ILE A 132 -13.50 1.91 -5.22
C ILE A 132 -12.21 1.28 -4.68
N PRO A 133 -12.01 -0.05 -4.83
CA PRO A 133 -10.76 -0.70 -4.48
C PRO A 133 -9.54 0.01 -5.03
N ALA A 134 -8.52 0.17 -4.20
CA ALA A 134 -7.25 0.76 -4.56
C ALA A 134 -6.14 -0.30 -4.54
N ASP A 135 -5.27 -0.26 -5.54
CA ASP A 135 -4.35 -1.36 -5.85
C ASP A 135 -2.89 -1.00 -5.58
N ASP A 136 -2.50 0.23 -5.91
CA ASP A 136 -1.12 0.70 -5.75
C ASP A 136 -1.10 2.20 -5.45
N LEU A 137 -0.07 2.64 -4.73
CA LEU A 137 0.18 4.05 -4.42
C LEU A 137 1.65 4.37 -4.61
N LEU A 138 1.92 5.24 -5.57
CA LEU A 138 3.25 5.71 -5.90
C LEU A 138 3.48 7.12 -5.33
N LEU A 139 4.62 7.28 -4.67
CA LEU A 139 5.20 8.59 -4.38
C LEU A 139 6.02 9.04 -5.60
N TRP A 140 5.45 9.94 -6.39
CA TRP A 140 6.10 10.44 -7.60
C TRP A 140 6.26 11.95 -7.53
N LYS A 141 7.51 12.40 -7.34
CA LYS A 141 7.83 13.80 -7.01
C LYS A 141 7.10 14.19 -5.72
N ASP A 142 6.47 15.35 -5.66
CA ASP A 142 5.69 15.81 -4.49
C ASP A 142 4.20 15.46 -4.61
N LYS A 143 3.87 14.35 -5.30
CA LYS A 143 2.51 13.88 -5.54
C LYS A 143 2.29 12.48 -5.01
N LEU A 144 1.04 12.20 -4.70
CA LEU A 144 0.49 10.87 -4.49
C LEU A 144 -0.20 10.43 -5.77
N VAL A 145 0.18 9.29 -6.35
CA VAL A 145 -0.49 8.73 -7.52
C VAL A 145 -1.08 7.38 -7.14
N LEU A 146 -2.40 7.27 -7.20
CA LEU A 146 -3.17 6.11 -6.72
C LEU A 146 -3.75 5.34 -7.90
N ALA A 147 -3.40 4.06 -8.01
CA ALA A 147 -4.05 3.12 -8.90
C ALA A 147 -5.28 2.52 -8.24
N THR A 148 -6.35 2.34 -9.01
CA THR A 148 -7.61 1.78 -8.52
C THR A 148 -8.22 0.85 -9.56
N ASP A 149 -9.29 0.16 -9.16
CA ASP A 149 -10.16 -0.61 -10.04
C ASP A 149 -10.85 0.25 -11.12
N SER A 150 -10.83 1.58 -10.97
CA SER A 150 -11.32 2.50 -11.99
C SER A 150 -10.56 3.81 -12.03
N ASN A 151 -9.69 3.95 -13.04
CA ASN A 151 -8.81 5.09 -13.29
C ASN A 151 -7.63 5.18 -12.31
N VAL A 152 -6.72 6.10 -12.61
CA VAL A 152 -5.64 6.53 -11.73
C VAL A 152 -5.98 7.91 -11.20
N TYR A 153 -5.73 8.17 -9.92
CA TYR A 153 -5.94 9.46 -9.27
C TYR A 153 -4.62 10.07 -8.84
N ILE A 154 -4.59 11.39 -8.72
CA ILE A 154 -3.44 12.15 -8.24
C ILE A 154 -3.88 13.18 -7.22
N ALA A 155 -3.09 13.34 -6.16
CA ALA A 155 -3.23 14.38 -5.14
C ALA A 155 -1.88 15.04 -4.86
N GLU A 156 -1.92 16.27 -4.35
CA GLU A 156 -0.74 16.92 -3.79
C GLU A 156 -0.34 16.23 -2.49
N ARG A 157 0.95 16.06 -2.22
CA ARG A 157 1.38 15.49 -0.93
C ARG A 157 1.02 16.40 0.25
N ASN A 158 0.98 17.72 0.05
CA ASN A 158 0.61 18.69 1.10
C ASN A 158 -0.91 18.87 1.27
N ASP A 159 -1.72 18.36 0.33
CA ASP A 159 -3.17 18.25 0.42
C ASP A 159 -3.62 16.85 -0.06
N PRO A 160 -3.31 15.81 0.73
CA PRO A 160 -3.45 14.42 0.29
C PRO A 160 -4.91 13.94 0.25
N SER A 161 -5.87 14.81 0.52
CA SER A 161 -7.31 14.51 0.51
C SER A 161 -8.06 15.05 -0.71
N ALA A 162 -7.42 15.87 -1.55
CA ALA A 162 -8.01 16.45 -2.75
C ALA A 162 -7.54 15.71 -4.01
N TRP A 163 -8.18 14.58 -4.30
CA TRP A 163 -7.85 13.73 -5.43
C TRP A 163 -8.51 14.19 -6.72
N THR A 164 -7.77 14.10 -7.81
CA THR A 164 -8.27 14.34 -9.17
C THR A 164 -7.89 13.19 -10.09
N ARG A 165 -8.71 12.91 -11.11
CA ARG A 165 -8.38 11.87 -12.09
C ARG A 165 -7.11 12.25 -12.84
N PHE A 166 -6.12 11.37 -12.85
CA PHE A 166 -4.85 11.62 -13.52
C PHE A 166 -4.90 11.21 -14.99
N GLY A 167 -4.84 12.20 -15.87
CA GLY A 167 -4.94 11.99 -17.32
C GLY A 167 -6.37 11.75 -17.81
N ARG A 168 -6.55 11.79 -19.14
CA ARG A 168 -7.88 11.70 -19.79
C ARG A 168 -8.03 10.49 -20.72
N ARG A 169 -6.91 9.92 -21.17
CA ARG A 169 -6.86 8.86 -22.19
C ARG A 169 -6.85 7.45 -21.63
N LEU A 170 -6.52 7.27 -20.35
CA LEU A 170 -6.57 5.97 -19.71
C LEU A 170 -8.03 5.48 -19.69
N PRO A 171 -8.34 4.30 -20.28
CA PRO A 171 -9.67 3.72 -20.22
C PRO A 171 -10.09 3.45 -18.77
N LYS A 172 -11.40 3.39 -18.51
CA LYS A 172 -11.91 2.89 -17.23
C LYS A 172 -11.62 1.38 -17.15
N SER A 173 -10.52 1.02 -16.50
CA SER A 173 -10.13 -0.35 -16.17
C SER A 173 -9.34 -0.33 -14.87
N ALA A 174 -9.25 -1.49 -14.22
CA ALA A 174 -8.37 -1.69 -13.08
C ALA A 174 -6.92 -1.44 -13.49
N THR A 175 -6.22 -0.69 -12.66
CA THR A 175 -4.79 -0.41 -12.79
C THR A 175 -4.11 -1.04 -11.58
N TRP A 176 -3.24 -2.01 -11.81
CA TRP A 176 -2.71 -2.86 -10.74
C TRP A 176 -1.36 -2.40 -10.22
N ASP A 177 -0.59 -1.71 -11.05
CA ASP A 177 0.79 -1.32 -10.73
C ASP A 177 1.15 0.00 -11.43
N LEU A 178 1.85 0.87 -10.70
CA LEU A 178 2.43 2.12 -11.15
C LEU A 178 3.93 2.12 -10.87
N THR A 179 4.73 2.11 -11.94
CA THR A 179 6.19 2.15 -11.82
C THR A 179 6.75 3.43 -12.44
N PRO A 180 7.58 4.22 -11.71
CA PRO A 180 8.27 5.35 -12.30
C PRO A 180 9.39 4.88 -13.23
N SER A 181 9.70 5.69 -14.25
CA SER A 181 10.92 5.51 -15.04
C SER A 181 12.17 5.65 -14.15
N PRO A 182 13.33 5.07 -14.55
CA PRO A 182 14.55 5.16 -13.75
C PRO A 182 14.99 6.58 -13.38
N ASP A 183 14.69 7.56 -14.24
CA ASP A 183 14.96 8.98 -14.03
C ASP A 183 13.77 9.75 -13.40
N GLY A 184 12.65 9.07 -13.15
CA GLY A 184 11.41 9.65 -12.61
C GLY A 184 10.72 10.64 -13.56
N SER A 185 11.09 10.70 -14.84
CA SER A 185 10.50 11.62 -15.82
C SER A 185 9.06 11.27 -16.20
N TYR A 186 8.71 9.98 -16.21
CA TYR A 186 7.36 9.48 -16.47
C TYR A 186 7.01 8.32 -15.52
N ILE A 187 5.74 7.94 -15.51
CA ILE A 187 5.26 6.70 -14.88
C ILE A 187 4.66 5.78 -15.94
N VAL A 188 4.74 4.48 -15.68
CA VAL A 188 4.09 3.42 -16.46
C VAL A 188 3.00 2.79 -15.59
N ALA A 189 1.82 2.61 -16.16
CA ALA A 189 0.67 1.98 -15.53
C ALA A 189 0.36 0.63 -16.21
N ALA A 190 0.25 -0.43 -15.42
CA ALA A 190 -0.20 -1.75 -15.88
C ALA A 190 -1.70 -1.91 -15.64
N THR A 191 -2.46 -2.18 -16.71
CA THR A 191 -3.92 -2.23 -16.65
C THR A 191 -4.47 -3.62 -16.99
N HIS A 192 -5.57 -4.00 -16.33
CA HIS A 192 -6.25 -5.25 -16.63
C HIS A 192 -6.84 -5.23 -18.06
N GLY A 193 -6.33 -6.11 -18.93
CA GLY A 193 -6.81 -6.29 -20.30
C GLY A 193 -6.60 -5.11 -21.26
N ARG A 194 -5.89 -4.04 -20.88
CA ARG A 194 -5.69 -2.83 -21.70
C ARG A 194 -4.22 -2.45 -21.93
N GLY A 195 -3.29 -3.33 -21.56
CA GLY A 195 -1.86 -3.15 -21.80
C GLY A 195 -1.20 -2.13 -20.87
N LEU A 196 -0.04 -1.63 -21.29
CA LEU A 196 0.76 -0.65 -20.57
C LEU A 196 0.49 0.77 -21.10
N TRP A 197 0.44 1.73 -20.19
CA TRP A 197 0.22 3.15 -20.50
C TRP A 197 1.31 3.98 -19.84
N SER A 198 1.74 5.07 -20.45
CA SER A 198 2.68 6.01 -19.82
C SER A 198 2.12 7.42 -19.76
N ILE A 199 2.54 8.17 -18.73
CA ILE A 199 2.22 9.57 -18.57
C ILE A 199 3.37 10.31 -17.89
N ASN A 200 3.59 11.55 -18.31
CA ASN A 200 4.52 12.50 -17.72
C ASN A 200 3.83 13.85 -17.50
N PHE A 201 4.41 14.70 -16.67
CA PHE A 201 3.99 16.11 -16.66
C PHE A 201 4.42 16.78 -17.95
N PRO A 202 3.60 17.69 -18.53
CA PRO A 202 4.03 18.54 -19.62
C PRO A 202 5.33 19.26 -19.22
N LYS A 203 6.26 19.38 -20.18
CA LYS A 203 7.42 20.25 -20.02
C LYS A 203 6.99 21.70 -19.94
#